data_AF-A0A932DBZ1-F1
#
_entry.id   AF-A0A932DBZ1-F1
#
_cell.length_a   1.000
_cell.length_b   1.000
_cell.length_c   1.000
_cell.angle_alpha   90.00
_cell.angle_beta   90.00
_cell.angle_gamma   90.00
#
_symmetry.space_group_name_H-M   'P 1'
#
loop_
_entity.id
_entity.type
_entity.pdbx_description
1 polymer ?
#
loop_
_entity_poly.entity_id
_entity_poly.type
_entity_poly.pdbx_seq_one_letter_code
_entity_poly.pdbx_strand_id
1 'polypeptide(L)'
;MKMDTMNVSLTPQQSEYVRRTVDREFGNTSEFFRDLIRERMRREIEADLGFLESTTPGAPAGPSDQEIEEVLAVQRKVRKELKRAGRL
;
A
#
# COMPACT_ATOMS: atom_id res chain seq x y z
N MET A 1 -12.36 -14.72 -15.48
CA MET A 1 -11.98 -13.50 -14.76
C MET A 1 -11.58 -12.46 -15.80
N LYS A 2 -12.13 -11.24 -15.74
CA LYS A 2 -11.71 -10.15 -16.65
C LYS A 2 -10.29 -9.75 -16.25
N MET A 3 -9.35 -9.75 -17.20
CA MET A 3 -7.97 -9.30 -16.98
C MET A 3 -7.76 -7.99 -17.72
N ASP A 4 -7.10 -7.05 -17.04
CA ASP A 4 -6.67 -5.81 -17.67
C ASP A 4 -5.35 -6.05 -18.39
N THR A 5 -5.22 -5.48 -19.59
CA THR A 5 -4.01 -5.59 -20.40
C THR A 5 -3.13 -4.37 -20.17
N MET A 6 -1.84 -4.62 -19.93
CA MET A 6 -0.83 -3.58 -19.79
C MET A 6 0.33 -3.84 -20.74
N ASN A 7 0.83 -2.78 -21.37
CA ASN A 7 2.05 -2.84 -22.18
C ASN A 7 3.22 -2.31 -21.37
N VAL A 8 4.29 -3.09 -21.28
CA VAL A 8 5.50 -2.73 -20.54
C VAL A 8 6.70 -2.85 -21.47
N SER A 9 7.54 -1.81 -21.50
CA SER A 9 8.80 -1.83 -22.21
C SER A 9 9.91 -2.32 -21.29
N LEU A 10 10.76 -3.20 -21.81
CA LEU A 10 11.92 -3.74 -21.10
C LEU A 10 13.19 -3.28 -21.78
N THR A 11 14.28 -3.19 -21.02
CA THR A 11 15.61 -3.09 -21.63
C THR A 11 15.94 -4.36 -22.42
N PRO A 12 16.87 -4.31 -23.39
CA PRO A 12 17.27 -5.49 -24.16
C PRO A 12 17.71 -6.67 -23.26
N GLN A 13 18.51 -6.39 -22.24
CA GLN A 13 19.00 -7.38 -21.27
C GLN A 13 17.87 -8.05 -20.50
N GLN A 14 16.91 -7.26 -20.01
CA GLN A 14 15.72 -7.80 -19.33
C GLN A 14 14.87 -8.64 -20.28
N SER A 15 14.68 -8.19 -21.52
CA SER A 15 13.88 -8.94 -22.50
C SER A 15 14.49 -10.30 -22.84
N GLU A 16 15.82 -10.38 -22.93
CA GLU A 16 16.53 -11.64 -23.17
C GLU A 16 16.41 -12.57 -21.98
N TYR A 17 16.59 -12.04 -20.76
CA TYR A 17 16.40 -12.81 -19.54
C TYR A 17 14.99 -13.40 -19.44
N VAL A 18 13.96 -12.59 -19.70
CA VAL A 18 12.56 -13.04 -19.66
C VAL A 18 12.31 -14.14 -20.68
N ARG A 19 12.80 -13.99 -21.93
CA ARG A 19 12.65 -15.04 -22.96
C ARG A 19 13.25 -16.37 -22.51
N ARG A 20 14.51 -16.35 -22.05
CA ARG A 20 15.21 -17.56 -21.57
C ARG A 20 14.51 -18.22 -20.38
N THR A 21 13.94 -17.41 -19.49
CA THR A 21 13.25 -17.90 -18.29
C THR A 21 11.90 -18.50 -18.66
N VAL A 22 11.12 -17.82 -19.51
CA VAL A 22 9.82 -18.30 -19.97
C VAL A 22 9.98 -19.63 -20.71
N ASP A 23 10.93 -19.75 -21.63
CA ASP A 23 11.14 -20.99 -22.40
C ASP A 23 11.41 -22.22 -21.51
N ARG A 24 11.90 -22.02 -20.28
CA ARG A 24 12.24 -23.08 -19.33
C ARG A 24 11.17 -23.34 -18.29
N GLU A 25 10.52 -22.29 -17.79
CA GLU A 25 9.81 -22.33 -16.51
C GLU A 25 8.34 -21.87 -16.60
N PHE A 26 7.91 -21.23 -17.69
CA PHE A 26 6.56 -20.65 -17.80
C PHE A 26 5.90 -20.94 -19.15
N GLY A 27 4.56 -20.96 -19.18
CA GLY A 27 3.84 -21.15 -20.45
C GLY A 27 3.86 -19.90 -21.34
N ASN A 28 4.08 -18.71 -20.77
CA ASN A 28 4.19 -17.44 -21.49
C ASN A 28 4.75 -16.31 -20.61
N THR A 29 5.15 -15.23 -21.26
CA THR A 29 5.66 -14.00 -20.63
C THR A 29 4.68 -13.36 -19.64
N SER A 30 3.38 -13.36 -19.94
CA SER A 30 2.36 -12.77 -19.06
C SER A 30 2.19 -13.57 -17.77
N GLU A 31 2.44 -14.88 -17.79
CA GLU A 31 2.44 -15.73 -16.60
C GLU A 31 3.66 -15.45 -15.72
N PHE A 32 4.85 -15.36 -16.32
CA PHE A 32 6.07 -14.96 -15.63
C PHE A 32 5.89 -13.61 -14.91
N PHE A 33 5.39 -12.58 -15.60
CA PHE A 33 5.18 -11.28 -14.97
C PHE A 33 4.12 -11.30 -13.88
N ARG A 34 3.03 -12.04 -14.05
CA ARG A 34 2.01 -12.19 -13.01
C ARG A 34 2.59 -12.87 -11.77
N ASP A 35 3.45 -13.87 -11.94
CA ASP A 35 4.09 -14.54 -10.82
C ASP A 35 5.04 -13.60 -10.06
N LEU A 36 5.88 -12.86 -10.80
CA LEU A 36 6.78 -11.86 -10.23
C LEU A 36 6.03 -10.76 -9.47
N ILE A 37 4.89 -10.31 -10.00
CA ILE A 37 4.02 -9.33 -9.30
C ILE A 37 3.45 -9.94 -8.02
N ARG A 38 2.94 -11.18 -8.06
CA ARG A 38 2.42 -11.84 -6.84
C ARG A 38 3.50 -12.02 -5.79
N GLU A 39 4.71 -12.38 -6.20
CA GLU A 39 5.83 -12.50 -5.28
C GLU A 39 6.16 -11.16 -4.62
N ARG A 40 6.24 -10.09 -5.41
CA ARG A 40 6.45 -8.74 -4.88
C ARG A 40 5.36 -8.33 -3.89
N MET A 41 4.09 -8.55 -4.24
CA MET A 41 2.96 -8.25 -3.35
C MET A 41 3.05 -9.02 -2.03
N ARG A 42 3.41 -10.32 -2.07
CA ARG A 42 3.62 -11.11 -0.84
C ARG A 42 4.72 -10.50 0.03
N ARG A 43 5.86 -10.14 -0.55
CA ARG A 43 6.97 -9.53 0.19
C ARG A 43 6.58 -8.19 0.82
N GLU A 44 5.81 -7.37 0.12
CA GLU A 44 5.30 -6.10 0.66
C GLU A 44 4.35 -6.35 1.84
N ILE A 45 3.41 -7.30 1.73
CA ILE A 45 2.52 -7.70 2.82
C ILE A 45 3.31 -8.24 4.02
N GLU A 46 4.28 -9.12 3.80
CA GLU A 46 5.12 -9.68 4.86
C GLU A 46 5.93 -8.60 5.57
N ALA A 47 6.45 -7.61 4.84
CA ALA A 47 7.16 -6.47 5.42
C ALA A 47 6.23 -5.60 6.28
N ASP A 48 5.01 -5.32 5.81
CA ASP A 48 4.01 -4.55 6.56
C ASP A 48 3.57 -5.30 7.83
N LEU A 49 3.33 -6.61 7.73
CA LEU A 49 2.99 -7.44 8.88
C LEU A 49 4.13 -7.47 9.90
N GLY A 50 5.38 -7.65 9.45
CA GLY A 50 6.54 -7.60 10.33
C GLY A 50 6.70 -6.24 11.02
N PHE A 51 6.43 -5.14 10.30
CA PHE A 51 6.41 -3.81 10.90
C PHE A 51 5.31 -3.68 11.97
N LEU A 52 4.10 -4.12 11.68
CA LEU A 52 2.99 -4.11 12.65
C LEU A 52 3.30 -4.99 13.87
N GLU A 53 3.80 -6.20 13.68
CA GLU A 53 4.21 -7.09 14.77
C GLU A 53 5.33 -6.50 15.64
N SER A 54 6.25 -5.73 15.05
CA SER A 54 7.32 -5.07 15.81
C SER A 54 6.86 -3.86 16.62
N THR A 55 5.77 -3.21 16.19
CA THR A 55 5.30 -1.94 16.77
C THR A 55 4.03 -2.09 17.62
N THR A 56 3.29 -3.19 17.46
CA THR A 56 2.06 -3.50 18.20
C THR A 56 2.30 -3.87 19.67
N PRO A 57 3.35 -4.63 20.05
CA PRO A 57 3.61 -4.96 21.45
C PRO A 57 3.85 -3.70 22.29
N GLY A 58 2.91 -3.39 23.17
CA GLY A 58 2.96 -2.19 24.01
C GLY A 58 2.41 -0.93 23.36
N ALA A 59 1.85 -1.01 22.15
CA ALA A 59 1.07 0.09 21.59
C ALA A 59 -0.15 0.37 22.48
N PRO A 60 -0.40 1.63 22.87
CA PRO A 60 -1.62 1.97 23.58
C PRO A 60 -2.83 1.67 22.69
N ALA A 61 -3.97 1.37 23.32
CA ALA A 61 -5.22 1.30 22.59
C ALA A 61 -5.43 2.62 21.83
N GLY A 62 -5.96 2.52 20.61
CA GLY A 62 -6.42 3.70 19.89
C GLY A 62 -7.47 4.45 20.70
N PRO A 63 -7.68 5.75 20.41
CA PRO A 63 -8.72 6.52 21.08
C PRO A 63 -10.08 5.87 20.86
N SER A 64 -10.91 5.90 21.90
CA SER A 64 -12.31 5.53 21.81
C SER A 64 -13.08 6.50 20.91
N ASP A 65 -14.22 6.04 20.39
CA ASP A 65 -15.11 6.89 19.57
C ASP A 65 -15.51 8.17 20.31
N GLN A 66 -15.71 8.08 21.63
CA GLN A 66 -16.04 9.24 22.47
C GLN A 66 -14.87 10.25 22.54
N GLU A 67 -13.63 9.79 22.72
CA GLU A 67 -12.44 10.66 22.71
C GLU A 67 -12.27 11.34 21.34
N ILE A 68 -12.56 10.63 20.24
CA ILE A 68 -12.54 11.20 18.90
C ILE A 68 -13.60 12.30 18.77
N GLU A 69 -14.83 12.04 19.21
CA GLU A 69 -15.92 13.01 19.17
C GLU A 69 -15.62 14.27 19.98
N GLU A 70 -15.02 14.12 21.16
CA GLU A 70 -14.59 15.22 22.02
C GLU A 70 -13.55 16.10 21.33
N VAL A 71 -12.51 15.50 20.74
CA VAL A 71 -11.50 16.23 19.97
C VAL A 71 -12.15 16.98 18.79
N LEU A 72 -13.06 16.34 18.06
CA LEU A 72 -13.79 16.98 16.95
C LEU A 72 -14.68 18.14 17.42
N ALA A 73 -15.30 18.04 18.60
CA ALA A 73 -16.07 19.14 19.20
C ALA A 73 -15.17 20.32 19.56
N VAL A 74 -14.02 20.06 20.17
CA VAL A 74 -13.01 21.09 20.50
C VAL A 74 -12.51 21.77 19.22
N GLN A 75 -12.15 21.00 18.19
CA GLN A 75 -11.72 21.56 16.90
C GLN A 75 -12.78 22.47 16.28
N ARG A 76 -14.07 22.07 16.31
CA ARG A 76 -15.18 22.90 15.81
C ARG A 76 -15.29 24.21 16.59
N LYS A 77 -15.14 24.18 17.91
CA LYS A 77 -15.19 25.37 18.78
C LYS A 77 -14.03 26.32 18.47
N VAL A 78 -12.80 25.80 18.43
CA VAL A 78 -11.60 26.59 18.11
C VAL A 78 -11.71 27.23 16.73
N ARG A 79 -12.16 26.49 15.71
CA ARG A 79 -12.39 27.07 14.36
C ARG A 79 -13.39 28.22 14.39
N LYS A 80 -14.47 28.10 15.17
CA LYS A 80 -15.48 29.17 15.30
C LYS A 80 -14.89 30.41 15.99
N GLU A 81 -14.07 30.24 17.01
CA GLU A 81 -13.40 31.33 17.72
C GLU A 81 -12.37 32.05 16.84
N LEU A 82 -11.56 31.30 16.08
CA LEU A 82 -10.59 31.89 15.16
C LEU A 82 -11.26 32.68 14.03
N LYS A 83 -12.37 32.18 13.47
CA LYS A 83 -13.19 32.94 12.51
C LYS A 83 -13.74 34.22 13.11
N ARG A 84 -14.23 34.18 14.36
CA ARG A 84 -14.74 35.37 15.07
C ARG A 84 -13.64 36.39 15.37
N ALA A 85 -12.42 35.92 15.62
CA ALA A 85 -11.24 36.75 15.83
C ALA A 85 -10.61 37.28 14.53
N GLY A 86 -11.15 36.93 13.35
CA GLY A 86 -10.62 37.33 12.05
C GLY A 86 -9.25 36.75 11.72
N ARG A 87 -8.86 35.64 12.36
CA ARG A 87 -7.55 34.99 12.19
C ARG A 87 -7.59 33.78 11.23
N LEU A 88 -8.73 33.60 10.57
CA LEU A 88 -9.05 32.46 9.70
C LEU A 88 -10.05 32.88 8.63
#